data_AF-A0A5E4HX80-F1
#
_entry.id   AF-A0A5E4HX80-F1
#
_cell.length_a   1.000
_cell.length_b   1.000
_cell.length_c   1.000
_cell.angle_alpha   90.00
_cell.angle_beta   90.00
_cell.angle_gamma   90.00
#
_symmetry.space_group_name_H-M   'P 1'
#
loop_
_entity.id
_entity.type
_entity.pdbx_description
1 polymer ?
#
loop_
_entity_poly.entity_id
_entity_poly.type
_entity_poly.pdbx_seq_one_letter_code
_entity_poly.pdbx_strand_id
1 'polypeptide(L)'
;MKDSSPHHKLTVHLSHAAAKIVSPDEAQMLIKWSWEEMEKKKKDGYNLFRFPKLGVCVVRDGDELVILTDAEQQKALAKSGHEKE
;
A
#
# COMPACT_ATOMS: atom_id res chain seq x y z
N MET A 1 -7.39 -7.02 -33.75
CA MET A 1 -7.06 -7.48 -32.39
C MET A 1 -7.31 -6.31 -31.46
N LYS A 2 -8.42 -6.32 -30.71
CA LYS A 2 -8.71 -5.30 -29.70
C LYS A 2 -8.42 -5.94 -28.34
N ASP A 3 -7.19 -5.85 -27.88
CA ASP A 3 -6.87 -6.09 -26.47
C ASP A 3 -7.31 -4.85 -25.69
N SER A 4 -8.63 -4.69 -25.57
CA SER A 4 -9.26 -3.77 -24.63
C SER A 4 -9.26 -4.44 -23.26
N SER A 5 -8.08 -4.55 -22.68
CA SER A 5 -7.94 -4.74 -21.24
C SER A 5 -7.54 -3.39 -20.67
N PRO A 6 -8.42 -2.64 -19.98
CA PRO A 6 -7.97 -1.53 -19.16
C PRO A 6 -7.20 -2.15 -17.99
N HIS A 7 -5.94 -2.51 -18.22
CA HIS A 7 -5.03 -2.75 -17.13
C HIS A 7 -4.90 -1.41 -16.44
N HIS A 8 -5.71 -1.17 -15.40
CA HIS A 8 -5.38 -0.18 -14.38
C HIS A 8 -3.96 -0.52 -13.97
N LYS A 9 -3.01 0.26 -14.48
CA LYS A 9 -1.59 0.03 -14.25
C LYS A 9 -1.33 0.54 -12.85
N LEU A 10 -1.63 -0.31 -11.87
CA LEU A 10 -1.35 -0.01 -10.48
C LEU A 10 0.14 0.19 -10.32
N THR A 11 0.51 1.40 -9.93
CA THR A 11 1.92 1.73 -9.72
C THR A 11 2.27 1.31 -8.30
N VAL A 12 3.31 0.49 -8.20
CA VAL A 12 3.79 -0.06 -6.94
C VAL A 12 5.00 0.73 -6.49
N HIS A 13 4.90 1.36 -5.33
CA HIS A 13 5.99 2.05 -4.68
C HIS A 13 6.43 1.30 -3.44
N LEU A 14 7.69 0.90 -3.40
CA LEU A 14 8.31 0.32 -2.22
C LEU A 14 9.24 1.36 -1.60
N SER A 15 8.97 1.77 -0.35
CA SER A 15 9.89 2.67 0.33
C SER A 15 11.26 2.02 0.52
N HIS A 16 12.31 2.83 0.48
CA HIS A 16 13.67 2.39 0.76
C HIS A 16 13.82 1.69 2.11
N ALA A 17 13.05 2.08 3.13
CA ALA A 17 13.07 1.40 4.42
C ALA A 17 12.37 0.03 4.36
N ALA A 18 11.24 -0.06 3.66
CA ALA A 18 10.52 -1.31 3.46
C ALA A 18 11.32 -2.31 2.60
N ALA A 19 12.06 -1.82 1.59
CA ALA A 19 12.95 -2.63 0.75
C ALA A 19 14.11 -3.31 1.51
N LYS A 20 14.42 -2.86 2.74
CA LYS A 20 15.40 -3.52 3.62
C LYS A 20 14.80 -4.65 4.44
N ILE A 21 13.47 -4.72 4.52
CA ILE A 21 12.73 -5.67 5.34
C ILE A 21 12.10 -6.76 4.47
N VAL A 22 11.52 -6.36 3.34
CA VAL A 22 10.85 -7.25 2.39
C VAL A 22 11.55 -7.21 1.04
N SER A 23 11.73 -8.40 0.48
CA SER A 23 12.29 -8.58 -0.86
C SER A 23 11.29 -8.14 -1.94
N PRO A 24 11.73 -7.85 -3.17
CA PRO A 24 10.84 -7.49 -4.27
C PRO A 24 9.72 -8.51 -4.53
N ASP A 25 10.03 -9.81 -4.47
CA ASP A 25 9.05 -10.89 -4.62
C ASP A 25 7.99 -10.87 -3.51
N GLU A 26 8.43 -10.71 -2.25
CA GLU A 26 7.51 -10.61 -1.11
C GLU A 26 6.64 -9.36 -1.23
N ALA A 27 7.22 -8.22 -1.60
CA ALA A 27 6.49 -6.98 -1.84
C ALA A 27 5.38 -7.15 -2.89
N GLN A 28 5.66 -7.86 -3.99
CA GLN A 28 4.64 -8.18 -4.99
C GLN A 28 3.52 -9.06 -4.43
N MET A 29 3.85 -10.11 -3.67
CA MET A 29 2.85 -10.97 -3.05
C MET A 29 1.98 -10.20 -2.05
N LEU A 30 2.59 -9.36 -1.20
CA LEU A 30 1.89 -8.53 -0.23
C LEU A 30 0.92 -7.57 -0.90
N ILE A 31 1.33 -6.96 -2.01
CA ILE A 31 0.49 -6.05 -2.78
C ILE A 31 -0.69 -6.77 -3.40
N LYS A 32 -0.48 -7.94 -4.01
CA LYS A 32 -1.56 -8.71 -4.60
C LYS A 32 -2.61 -9.06 -3.56
N TRP A 33 -2.18 -9.59 -2.40
CA TRP A 33 -3.08 -9.90 -1.29
C TRP A 33 -3.79 -8.68 -0.74
N SER A 34 -3.06 -7.59 -0.50
CA SER A 34 -3.63 -6.36 0.05
C SER A 34 -4.65 -5.75 -0.89
N TRP A 35 -4.36 -5.74 -2.19
CA TRP A 35 -5.27 -5.27 -3.22
C TRP A 35 -6.55 -6.08 -3.24
N GLU A 36 -6.47 -7.41 -3.30
CA GLU A 36 -7.65 -8.27 -3.30
C GLU A 36 -8.51 -8.07 -2.05
N GLU A 37 -7.89 -7.95 -0.87
CA GLU A 37 -8.60 -7.69 0.38
C GLU A 37 -9.21 -6.29 0.45
N MET A 38 -8.51 -5.26 -0.04
CA MET A 38 -9.03 -3.90 -0.14
C MET A 38 -10.18 -3.80 -1.16
N GLU A 39 -10.12 -4.54 -2.28
CA GLU A 39 -11.21 -4.57 -3.25
C GLU A 39 -12.46 -5.24 -2.68
N LYS A 40 -12.31 -6.32 -1.89
CA LYS A 40 -13.42 -6.92 -1.15
C LYS A 40 -14.02 -5.95 -0.12
N LYS A 41 -13.18 -5.14 0.53
CA LYS A 41 -13.56 -4.16 1.57
C LYS A 41 -13.74 -2.73 1.04
N LYS A 42 -13.81 -2.55 -0.27
CA LYS A 42 -13.87 -1.22 -0.93
C LYS A 42 -15.08 -0.39 -0.46
N LYS A 43 -16.10 -1.05 0.08
CA LYS A 43 -17.32 -0.44 0.62
C LYS A 43 -17.08 0.43 1.87
N ASP A 44 -15.97 0.23 2.58
CA ASP A 44 -15.69 0.88 3.88
C ASP A 44 -14.62 1.99 3.82
N GLY A 45 -14.14 2.35 2.62
CA GLY A 45 -13.01 3.29 2.51
C GLY A 45 -11.72 2.71 3.10
N TYR A 46 -11.56 1.39 3.01
CA TYR A 46 -10.42 0.67 3.56
C TYR A 46 -9.22 0.75 2.60
N ASN A 47 -8.32 1.70 2.87
CA ASN A 47 -7.20 2.04 2.00
C ASN A 47 -5.84 1.59 2.57
N LEU A 48 -5.83 0.90 3.72
CA LEU A 48 -4.61 0.59 4.46
C LEU A 48 -4.65 -0.84 4.96
N PHE A 49 -3.65 -1.63 4.61
CA PHE A 49 -3.49 -3.00 5.09
C PHE A 49 -2.16 -3.12 5.82
N ARG A 50 -2.17 -3.54 7.10
CA ARG A 50 -0.96 -3.63 7.92
C ARG A 50 -0.48 -5.07 8.04
N PHE A 51 0.83 -5.28 7.93
CA PHE A 51 1.51 -6.54 8.16
C PHE A 51 2.38 -6.43 9.41
N PRO A 52 1.79 -6.54 10.63
CA PRO A 52 2.53 -6.34 11.88
C PRO A 52 3.67 -7.35 12.09
N LYS A 53 3.55 -8.57 11.54
CA LYS A 53 4.63 -9.57 11.58
C LYS A 53 5.88 -9.16 10.82
N LEU A 54 5.72 -8.36 9.76
CA LEU A 54 6.80 -7.86 8.92
C LEU A 54 7.18 -6.43 9.31
N GLY A 55 6.37 -5.72 10.09
CA GLY A 55 6.60 -4.31 10.39
C GLY A 55 6.39 -3.38 9.20
N VAL A 56 5.63 -3.81 8.19
CA VAL A 56 5.29 -3.02 7.00
C VAL A 56 3.78 -2.90 6.84
N CYS A 57 3.36 -1.98 5.99
CA CYS A 57 1.97 -1.76 5.64
C CYS A 57 1.86 -1.33 4.18
N VAL A 58 0.74 -1.63 3.57
CA VAL A 58 0.39 -1.27 2.20
C VAL A 58 -0.71 -0.23 2.27
N VAL A 59 -0.44 0.94 1.71
CA VAL A 59 -1.38 2.04 1.57
C VAL A 59 -1.81 2.11 0.12
N ARG A 60 -3.10 2.25 -0.10
CA ARG A 60 -3.66 2.58 -1.40
C ARG A 60 -3.93 4.08 -1.47
N ASP A 61 -3.31 4.73 -2.43
CA ASP A 61 -3.54 6.12 -2.77
C ASP A 61 -4.02 6.18 -4.22
N GLY A 62 -5.35 6.26 -4.41
CA GLY A 62 -5.97 6.19 -5.74
C GLY A 62 -5.65 4.88 -6.49
N ASP A 63 -4.83 5.01 -7.52
CA ASP A 63 -4.32 3.94 -8.40
C ASP A 63 -2.87 3.51 -8.05
N GLU A 64 -2.33 4.00 -6.94
CA GLU A 64 -1.00 3.66 -6.45
C GLU A 64 -1.09 2.81 -5.18
N LEU A 65 -0.18 1.83 -5.07
CA LEU A 65 0.02 1.02 -3.88
C LEU A 65 1.41 1.27 -3.34
N VAL A 66 1.47 1.82 -2.13
CA VAL A 66 2.71 2.20 -1.47
C VAL A 66 2.95 1.26 -0.30
N ILE A 67 4.06 0.53 -0.33
CA ILE A 67 4.54 -0.25 0.81
C ILE A 67 5.47 0.61 1.64
N LEU A 68 5.07 0.84 2.88
CA LEU A 68 5.77 1.65 3.87
C LEU A 68 6.05 0.79 5.10
N THR A 69 7.09 1.13 5.85
CA THR A 69 7.25 0.58 7.20
C THR A 69 6.21 1.16 8.16
N ASP A 70 5.89 0.45 9.23
CA ASP A 70 4.96 0.96 10.26
C ASP A 70 5.45 2.30 10.83
N ALA A 71 6.78 2.44 11.01
CA ALA A 71 7.40 3.69 11.44
C ALA A 71 7.19 4.85 10.45
N GLU A 72 7.27 4.60 9.14
CA GLU A 72 7.00 5.62 8.13
C GLU A 72 5.54 6.01 8.08
N GLN A 73 4.65 5.02 8.20
CA GLN A 73 3.21 5.24 8.22
C GLN A 73 2.79 6.05 9.46
N GLN A 74 3.35 5.75 10.63
CA GLN A 74 3.15 6.54 11.84
C GLN A 74 3.66 7.98 11.68
N LYS A 75 4.83 8.17 11.04
CA LYS A 75 5.35 9.51 10.75
C LYS A 75 4.47 10.27 9.75
N ALA A 76 3.95 9.61 8.73
CA ALA A 76 3.03 10.21 7.76
C ALA A 76 1.71 10.63 8.43
N LEU A 77 1.14 9.77 9.27
CA LEU A 77 -0.03 10.10 10.09
C LEU A 77 0.24 11.26 11.06
N ALA A 78 1.40 11.25 11.74
CA ALA A 78 1.78 12.32 12.67
C ALA A 78 1.93 13.67 11.98
N LYS A 79 2.40 13.69 10.71
CA LYS A 79 2.47 14.90 9.90
C LYS A 79 1.09 15.39 9.42
N SER A 80 0.20 14.48 9.05
CA SER A 80 -1.19 14.83 8.69
C SER A 80 -2.06 15.23 9.90
N GLY A 81 -1.64 14.93 11.12
CA GLY A 81 -2.31 15.33 12.36
C GLY A 81 -2.01 16.76 12.83
N HIS A 82 -1.27 17.56 12.07
CA HIS A 82 -0.89 18.93 12.42
C HIS A 82 -1.55 19.99 11.49
N GLU A 83 -2.85 19.87 11.27
CA GLU A 83 -3.71 20.99 10.86
C GLU A 83 -4.85 21.08 11.89
N LYS A 84 -4.50 21.55 13.08
CA LYS A 84 -5.40 22.31 13.93
C LYS A 84 -4.79 23.69 14.06
N GLU A 85 -5.14 24.59 13.16
CA GLU A 85 -5.29 26.02 13.48
C GLU A 85 -6.27 26.67 12.51
#